data_AF-A0A660SUD2-F1
#
_entry.id   AF-A0A660SUD2-F1
#
_cell.length_a   1.000
_cell.length_b   1.000
_cell.length_c   1.000
_cell.angle_alpha   90.00
_cell.angle_beta   90.00
_cell.angle_gamma   90.00
#
_symmetry.space_group_name_H-M   'P 1'
#
loop_
_entity.id
_entity.type
_entity.pdbx_description
1 polymer ?
#
loop_
_entity_poly.entity_id
_entity_poly.type
_entity_poly.pdbx_seq_one_letter_code
_entity_poly.pdbx_strand_id
1 'polypeptide(L)' 'MNTIASSEIKRRGIGAVDELLGNGPVHILRNNTPDYVVLTEESYKMIIDDLISARLDASDKDI' A
#
# COMPACT_ATOMS: atom_id res chain seq x y z
N MET A 1 0.45 -1.56 -12.75
CA MET A 1 0.90 -1.89 -11.38
C MET A 1 2.08 -0.98 -11.09
N ASN A 2 1.95 -0.09 -10.11
CA ASN A 2 2.97 0.92 -9.84
C ASN A 2 4.11 0.26 -9.07
N THR A 3 5.30 0.16 -9.66
CA THR A 3 6.43 -0.59 -9.07
C THR A 3 7.71 0.22 -9.12
N ILE A 4 8.52 0.12 -8.07
CA ILE A 4 9.84 0.74 -8.01
C ILE A 4 10.85 -0.23 -7.41
N ALA A 5 12.04 -0.32 -7.99
CA ALA A 5 13.11 -1.11 -7.41
C ALA A 5 13.66 -0.43 -6.14
N SER A 6 13.97 -1.23 -5.12
CA SER A 6 14.63 -0.73 -3.91
C SER A 6 15.96 0.00 -4.20
N SER A 7 16.66 -0.35 -5.28
CA SER A 7 17.85 0.35 -5.76
C SER A 7 17.56 1.78 -6.24
N GLU A 8 16.42 2.00 -6.90
CA GLU A 8 16.01 3.33 -7.38
C GLU A 8 15.65 4.25 -6.21
N ILE A 9 15.00 3.71 -5.17
CA ILE A 9 14.74 4.45 -3.92
C ILE A 9 16.06 4.82 -3.24
N LYS A 10 17.03 3.90 -3.17
CA LYS A 10 18.36 4.21 -2.61
C LYS A 10 19.08 5.31 -3.39
N ARG A 11 18.86 5.41 -4.71
CA ARG A 11 19.50 6.40 -5.58
C ARG A 11 18.83 7.77 -5.54
N ARG A 12 17.49 7.81 -5.53
CA ARG A 12 16.69 9.04 -5.67
C ARG A 12 16.06 9.52 -4.36
N GLY A 13 16.13 8.70 -3.30
CA GLY A 13 15.46 8.95 -2.03
C GLY A 13 13.95 8.67 -2.09
N ILE A 14 13.23 9.13 -1.07
CA ILE A 14 11.78 8.91 -0.92
C ILE A 14 10.96 9.62 -2.00
N GLY A 15 11.46 10.72 -2.58
CA GLY A 15 10.75 11.47 -3.62
C GLY A 15 10.39 10.65 -4.86
N ALA A 16 11.17 9.62 -5.18
CA ALA A 16 10.82 8.69 -6.27
C ALA A 16 9.60 7.80 -5.95
N VAL A 17 9.30 7.58 -4.66
CA VAL A 17 8.07 6.93 -4.21
C VAL A 17 6.92 7.92 -4.25
N ASP A 18 7.13 9.16 -3.80
CA ASP A 18 6.10 10.22 -3.79
C ASP A 18 5.55 10.52 -5.19
N GLU A 19 6.43 10.59 -6.19
CA GLU A 19 6.05 10.75 -7.61
C GLU A 19 5.11 9.64 -8.10
N LEU A 20 5.30 8.42 -7.60
CA LEU A 20 4.50 7.27 -7.99
C LEU A 20 3.21 7.17 -7.16
N LEU A 21 3.24 7.51 -5.87
CA LEU A 21 2.10 7.44 -4.96
C LEU A 21 0.87 8.22 -5.44
N GLY A 22 1.07 9.30 -6.20
CA GLY A 22 -0.03 10.06 -6.83
C GLY A 22 -0.88 9.25 -7.81
N ASN A 23 -0.34 8.15 -8.35
CA ASN A 23 -1.05 7.23 -9.25
C ASN A 23 -1.61 5.99 -8.52
N GLY A 24 -1.53 5.95 -7.19
CA GLY A 24 -1.98 4.85 -6.36
C GLY A 24 -0.85 4.03 -5.73
N PRO A 25 -1.18 2.86 -5.13
CA PRO A 25 -0.25 2.04 -4.35
C PRO A 25 1.05 1.70 -5.08
N VAL A 26 2.18 1.84 -4.39
CA VAL A 26 3.51 1.60 -4.95
C VAL A 26 4.11 0.32 -4.39
N HIS A 27 4.39 -0.64 -5.25
CA HIS A 27 5.07 -1.88 -4.91
C HIS A 27 6.59 -1.70 -5.00
N ILE A 28 7.28 -1.95 -3.89
CA ILE A 28 8.74 -1.93 -3.85
C ILE A 28 9.26 -3.33 -4.17
N LEU A 29 10.13 -3.41 -5.18
CA LEU A 29 10.76 -4.65 -5.61
C LEU A 29 12.15 -4.81 -4.99
N ARG A 30 12.39 -5.96 -4.35
CA ARG A 30 13.73 -6.42 -3.93
C ARG A 30 14.02 -7.74 -4.63
N ASN A 31 15.17 -7.86 -5.29
CA ASN A 31 15.55 -9.03 -6.08
C ASN A 31 14.49 -9.46 -7.12
N ASN A 32 13.86 -8.47 -7.78
CA ASN A 32 12.82 -8.67 -8.78
C ASN A 32 11.49 -9.27 -8.25
N THR A 33 11.28 -9.26 -6.93
CA THR A 33 10.05 -9.71 -6.29
C THR A 33 9.40 -8.58 -5.48
N PRO A 34 8.06 -8.41 -5.51
CA PRO A 34 7.36 -7.48 -4.63
C PRO A 34 7.60 -7.85 -3.16
N ASP A 35 8.14 -6.91 -2.40
CA ASP A 35 8.57 -7.13 -1.02
C ASP A 35 7.82 -6.20 -0.05
N TYR A 36 7.50 -4.98 -0.51
CA TYR A 36 6.72 -4.00 0.26
C TYR A 36 5.70 -3.31 -0.63
N VAL A 37 4.66 -2.75 0.00
CA VAL A 37 3.70 -1.84 -0.63
C VAL A 37 3.64 -0.56 0.20
N VAL A 38 3.70 0.58 -0.47
CA VAL A 38 3.52 1.90 0.13
C VAL A 38 2.16 2.43 -0.30
N LEU A 39 1.41 2.91 0.68
CA LEU A 39 0.10 3.53 0.53
C LEU A 39 0.15 4.94 1.12
N THR A 40 -0.75 5.82 0.67
CA THR A 40 -1.02 7.03 1.44
C THR A 40 -1.70 6.65 2.75
N GLU A 41 -1.52 7.48 3.77
CA GLU A 41 -2.16 7.27 5.07
C GLU A 41 -3.70 7.17 4.96
N GLU A 42 -4.29 8.00 4.10
CA GLU A 42 -5.73 7.99 3.84
C GLU A 42 -6.19 6.65 3.25
N SER A 43 -5.50 6.15 2.21
CA SER A 43 -5.83 4.85 1.62
C SER A 43 -5.64 3.70 2.60
N TYR A 44 -4.61 3.75 3.45
CA TYR A 44 -4.43 2.77 4.50
C TYR A 44 -5.60 2.77 5.49
N LYS A 45 -5.99 3.95 5.99
CA LYS A 45 -7.13 4.08 6.90
C LYS A 45 -8.44 3.57 6.29
N MET A 46 -8.73 3.93 5.05
CA MET A 46 -9.92 3.43 4.35
C MET A 46 -9.96 1.89 4.33
N ILE A 47 -8.83 1.24 4.00
CA ILE A 47 -8.76 -0.23 3.98
C ILE A 47 -8.99 -0.80 5.38
N ILE A 48 -8.40 -0.21 6.42
CA ILE A 48 -8.58 -0.67 7.80
C ILE A 48 -10.02 -0.50 8.26
N ASP A 49 -10.63 0.65 7.99
CA ASP A 49 -12.02 0.94 8.35
C ASP A 49 -12.97 -0.03 7.64
N ASP A 50 -12.79 -0.25 6.34
CA ASP A 50 -13.57 -1.22 5.56
C ASP A 50 -13.45 -2.64 6.13
N LEU A 51 -12.23 -3.06 6.52
CA LEU A 51 -12.00 -4.37 7.12
C LEU A 51 -12.66 -4.50 8.49
N ILE A 52 -12.66 -3.44 9.30
CA ILE A 52 -13.33 -3.42 10.60
C ILE A 52 -14.84 -3.50 10.40
N SER A 53 -15.41 -2.68 9.53
CA SER A 53 -16.85 -2.71 9.22
C SER A 53 -17.28 -4.09 8.71
N ALA A 54 -16.55 -4.67 7.76
CA ALA A 54 -16.83 -6.01 7.25
C ALA A 54 -16.77 -7.09 8.35
N ARG A 55 -15.87 -6.92 9.33
CA ARG A 55 -15.78 -7.84 10.47
C ARG A 55 -16.96 -7.71 11.43
N LEU A 56 -17.44 -6.50 11.69
CA LEU A 56 -18.61 -6.26 12.53
C LEU A 56 -19.87 -6.84 11.88
N ASP A 57 -20.07 -6.56 10.59
CA ASP A 57 -21.21 -7.09 9.81
C ASP A 57 -21.25 -8.62 9.78
N ALA A 58 -20.07 -9.28 9.77
CA ALA A 58 -19.99 -10.73 9.84
C ALA A 58 -20.35 -11.26 11.23
N SER A 59 -19.95 -10.56 12.30
CA SER A 59 -20.28 -10.95 13.68
C SER A 59 -21.77 -10.79 13.99
N ASP A 60 -22.42 -9.77 13.44
CA ASP A 60 -23.86 -9.51 13.66
C ASP A 60 -24.76 -10.50 12.92
N LYS A 61 -24.23 -11.23 11.92
CA LYS A 61 -24.97 -12.26 11.16
C LYS A 61 -24.93 -13.65 11.80
N ASP A 62 -24.11 -13.86 12.82
CA ASP A 62 -23.99 -15.14 13.54
C ASP A 62 -24.88 -15.22 14.80
N ILE A 63 -25.76 -14.23 15.05
CA ILE A 63 -26.73 -14.19 16.17
C ILE A 63 -28.16 -14.46 15.69
#